data_AF-A0A958YGN3-F1
#
_entry.id   AF-A0A958YGN3-F1
#
_cell.length_a   1.000
_cell.length_b   1.000
_cell.length_c   1.000
_cell.angle_alpha   90.00
_cell.angle_beta   90.00
_cell.angle_gamma   90.00
#
_symmetry.space_group_name_H-M   'P 1'
#
loop_
_entity.id
_entity.type
_entity.pdbx_description
1 polymer ?
#
loop_
_entity_poly.entity_id
_entity_poly.type
_entity_poly.pdbx_seq_one_letter_code
_entity_poly.pdbx_strand_id
1 'polypeptide(L)'
;MDHLTKLEELLDQANLDIKDGLYDEATNKLEKILDMDPNFGKAYNHLGYLYEVKFKDYEKGETLYKLCLEKSPLYPSVYYNYAILLSTLGKWDDLKELLDQSLNVPGITKSTIYNEYAIMYEQQGKLDQAIEYYRKAALDTLDKNVLDRAKTSIERCKMKKDLM
;
A
#
# COMPACT_ATOMS: atom_id res chain seq x y z
N MET A 1 -14.83 -24.72 13.71
CA MET A 1 -14.14 -23.64 12.99
C MET A 1 -13.44 -24.28 11.81
N ASP A 2 -13.74 -23.85 10.58
CA ASP A 2 -13.04 -24.37 9.42
C ASP A 2 -11.61 -23.82 9.34
N HIS A 3 -10.78 -24.44 8.50
CA HIS A 3 -9.37 -24.12 8.37
C HIS A 3 -9.14 -22.63 8.05
N LEU A 4 -9.94 -22.06 7.15
CA LEU A 4 -9.83 -20.67 6.73
C LEU A 4 -10.16 -19.72 7.89
N THR A 5 -11.24 -19.97 8.63
CA THR A 5 -11.63 -19.16 9.79
C THR A 5 -10.50 -19.07 10.82
N LYS A 6 -9.80 -20.18 11.07
CA LYS A 6 -8.67 -20.20 11.99
C LYS A 6 -7.48 -19.36 11.51
N LEU A 7 -7.22 -19.32 10.20
CA LEU A 7 -6.16 -18.47 9.62
C LEU A 7 -6.52 -16.99 9.74
N GLU A 8 -7.76 -16.61 9.45
CA GLU A 8 -8.24 -15.23 9.59
C GLU A 8 -8.19 -14.77 11.05
N GLU A 9 -8.58 -15.61 12.02
CA GLU A 9 -8.46 -15.27 13.45
C GLU A 9 -7.01 -15.06 13.89
N LEU A 10 -6.08 -15.91 13.43
CA LEU A 10 -4.66 -15.71 13.70
C LEU A 10 -4.13 -14.42 13.05
N LEU A 11 -4.63 -14.09 11.86
CA LEU A 11 -4.26 -12.87 11.15
C LEU A 11 -4.78 -11.63 11.90
N ASP A 12 -6.01 -11.67 12.39
CA ASP A 12 -6.60 -10.59 13.19
C ASP A 12 -5.81 -10.38 14.48
N GLN A 13 -5.40 -11.45 15.16
CA GLN A 13 -4.54 -11.33 16.33
C GLN A 13 -3.17 -10.75 15.98
N ALA A 14 -2.54 -11.20 14.88
CA ALA A 14 -1.27 -10.62 14.44
C ALA A 14 -1.41 -9.12 14.12
N ASN A 15 -2.55 -8.70 13.56
CA ASN A 15 -2.84 -7.29 13.29
C ASN A 15 -2.99 -6.46 14.57
N LEU A 16 -3.61 -7.01 15.61
CA LEU A 16 -3.67 -6.38 16.92
C LEU A 16 -2.27 -6.25 17.52
N ASP A 17 -1.45 -7.30 17.44
CA ASP A 17 -0.07 -7.26 17.93
C ASP A 17 0.77 -6.20 17.20
N ILE A 18 0.61 -6.07 15.87
CA ILE A 18 1.26 -5.01 15.07
C ILE A 18 0.84 -3.63 15.60
N LYS A 19 -0.46 -3.43 15.85
CA LYS A 19 -1.00 -2.17 16.34
C LYS A 19 -0.46 -1.83 17.74
N ASP A 20 -0.27 -2.83 18.58
CA ASP A 20 0.24 -2.69 19.94
C ASP A 20 1.79 -2.63 20.00
N GLY A 21 2.46 -2.75 18.86
CA GLY A 21 3.93 -2.71 18.75
C GLY A 21 4.63 -4.03 19.15
N LEU A 22 3.86 -5.09 19.34
CA LEU A 22 4.29 -6.45 19.66
C LEU A 22 4.75 -7.18 18.37
N TYR A 23 5.81 -6.66 17.76
CA TYR A 23 6.22 -7.08 16.41
C TYR A 23 6.75 -8.51 16.35
N ASP A 24 7.38 -9.01 17.41
CA ASP A 24 7.89 -10.38 17.44
C ASP A 24 6.73 -11.38 17.57
N GLU A 25 5.72 -11.06 18.39
CA GLU A 25 4.50 -11.83 18.55
C GLU A 25 3.68 -11.87 17.26
N ALA A 26 3.60 -10.74 16.54
CA ALA A 26 2.97 -10.66 15.23
C ALA A 26 3.71 -11.52 14.21
N THR A 27 5.04 -11.40 14.14
CA THR A 27 5.88 -12.18 13.21
C THR A 27 5.69 -13.67 13.41
N ASN A 28 5.75 -14.15 14.67
CA ASN A 28 5.54 -15.55 15.00
C ASN A 28 4.15 -16.07 14.57
N LYS A 29 3.09 -15.24 14.71
CA LYS A 29 1.74 -15.63 14.28
C LYS A 29 1.61 -15.69 12.77
N LEU A 30 2.22 -14.74 12.06
CA LEU A 30 2.22 -14.70 10.61
C LEU A 30 3.03 -15.87 10.01
N GLU A 31 4.18 -16.20 10.58
CA GLU A 31 4.96 -17.39 10.20
C GLU A 31 4.17 -18.67 10.46
N LYS A 32 3.50 -18.78 11.61
CA LYS A 32 2.61 -19.92 11.90
C LYS A 32 1.46 -20.05 10.91
N ILE A 33 0.89 -18.93 10.44
CA ILE A 33 -0.13 -18.95 9.38
C ILE A 33 0.45 -19.57 8.11
N LEU A 34 1.68 -19.17 7.73
CA LEU A 34 2.34 -19.69 6.53
C LEU A 34 2.79 -21.15 6.67
N ASP A 35 3.13 -21.60 7.88
CA ASP A 35 3.39 -23.02 8.17
C ASP A 35 2.12 -23.87 8.01
N MET A 36 0.96 -23.31 8.39
CA MET A 36 -0.34 -23.95 8.22
C MET A 36 -0.82 -23.92 6.76
N ASP A 37 -0.61 -22.79 6.08
CA ASP A 37 -0.99 -22.59 4.68
C ASP A 37 -0.05 -21.61 3.96
N PRO A 38 0.92 -22.13 3.18
CA PRO A 38 1.82 -21.30 2.38
C PRO A 38 1.11 -20.49 1.27
N ASN A 39 -0.16 -20.74 0.98
CA ASN A 39 -0.93 -19.98 -0.01
C ASN A 39 -1.80 -18.88 0.61
N PHE A 40 -1.77 -18.70 1.94
CA PHE A 40 -2.52 -17.64 2.60
C PHE A 40 -1.86 -16.28 2.40
N GLY A 41 -2.11 -15.68 1.23
CA GLY A 41 -1.39 -14.51 0.72
C GLY A 41 -1.39 -13.29 1.64
N LYS A 42 -2.46 -13.09 2.43
CA LYS A 42 -2.58 -11.96 3.36
C LYS A 42 -1.42 -11.91 4.36
N ALA A 43 -0.95 -13.06 4.86
CA ALA A 43 0.13 -13.11 5.84
C ALA A 43 1.44 -12.52 5.28
N TYR A 44 1.73 -12.75 3.99
CA TYR A 44 2.89 -12.15 3.34
C TYR A 44 2.82 -10.62 3.29
N ASN A 45 1.64 -10.01 3.09
CA ASN A 45 1.52 -8.55 3.16
C ASN A 45 1.86 -8.01 4.56
N HIS A 46 1.36 -8.66 5.61
CA HIS A 46 1.61 -8.21 6.98
C HIS A 46 3.08 -8.42 7.40
N LEU A 47 3.71 -9.52 6.97
CA LEU A 47 5.15 -9.68 7.14
C LEU A 47 5.93 -8.63 6.35
N GLY A 48 5.53 -8.35 5.09
CA GLY A 48 6.14 -7.32 4.25
C GLY A 48 6.15 -5.97 4.95
N TYR A 49 5.02 -5.59 5.55
CA TYR A 49 4.88 -4.38 6.35
C TYR A 49 5.82 -4.35 7.56
N LEU A 50 5.98 -5.47 8.27
CA LEU A 50 6.92 -5.57 9.40
C LEU A 50 8.38 -5.41 8.95
N TYR A 51 8.76 -6.07 7.86
CA TYR A 51 10.11 -5.92 7.29
C TYR A 51 10.39 -4.49 6.82
N GLU A 52 9.42 -3.84 6.21
CA GLU A 52 9.51 -2.43 5.82
C GLU A 52 9.60 -1.48 7.03
N VAL A 53 8.65 -1.57 7.97
CA VAL A 53 8.48 -0.54 9.01
C VAL A 53 9.37 -0.77 10.22
N LYS A 54 9.47 -2.02 10.70
CA LYS A 54 10.20 -2.35 11.92
C LYS A 54 11.64 -2.73 11.63
N PHE A 55 11.87 -3.66 10.70
CA PHE A 55 13.21 -4.19 10.43
C PHE A 55 14.02 -3.34 9.45
N LYS A 56 13.36 -2.43 8.71
CA LYS A 56 13.97 -1.58 7.67
C LYS A 56 14.68 -2.39 6.58
N ASP A 57 14.22 -3.62 6.36
CA ASP A 57 14.69 -4.51 5.31
C ASP A 57 13.71 -4.43 4.13
N TYR A 58 13.94 -3.42 3.29
CA TYR A 58 13.07 -3.11 2.16
C TYR A 58 13.09 -4.18 1.07
N GLU A 59 14.21 -4.87 0.87
CA GLU A 59 14.34 -5.95 -0.12
C GLU A 59 13.47 -7.15 0.29
N LYS A 60 13.53 -7.54 1.56
CA LYS A 60 12.67 -8.60 2.07
C LYS A 60 11.20 -8.18 2.11
N GLY A 61 10.91 -6.92 2.48
CA GLY A 61 9.57 -6.35 2.41
C GLY A 61 8.95 -6.45 1.01
N GLU A 62 9.69 -6.02 -0.01
CA GLU A 62 9.28 -6.11 -1.42
C GLU A 62 9.04 -7.55 -1.86
N THR A 63 9.93 -8.47 -1.48
CA THR A 63 9.78 -9.90 -1.79
C THR A 63 8.47 -10.46 -1.22
N LEU A 64 8.14 -10.09 0.02
CA LEU A 64 6.92 -10.52 0.70
C LEU A 64 5.66 -9.90 0.08
N TYR A 65 5.70 -8.62 -0.33
CA TYR A 65 4.58 -8.03 -1.06
C TYR A 65 4.35 -8.70 -2.42
N LYS A 66 5.40 -9.03 -3.17
CA LYS A 66 5.29 -9.79 -4.43
C LYS A 66 4.67 -11.18 -4.20
N LEU A 67 5.07 -11.87 -3.12
CA LEU A 67 4.46 -13.15 -2.74
C LEU A 67 2.96 -13.00 -2.38
N CYS A 68 2.58 -11.91 -1.70
CA CYS A 68 1.18 -11.62 -1.44
C CYS A 68 0.39 -11.43 -2.74
N LEU A 69 0.92 -10.69 -3.71
CA LEU A 69 0.29 -10.51 -5.03
C LEU A 69 0.17 -11.84 -5.80
N GLU A 70 1.17 -12.73 -5.69
CA GLU A 70 1.13 -14.05 -6.32
C GLU A 70 0.04 -14.93 -5.71
N LYS A 71 -0.05 -14.97 -4.36
CA LYS A 71 -0.95 -15.87 -3.64
C LYS A 71 -2.37 -15.31 -3.44
N SER A 72 -2.52 -14.00 -3.43
CA SER A 72 -3.78 -13.31 -3.18
C SER A 72 -3.86 -12.00 -3.98
N PRO A 73 -3.91 -12.09 -5.33
CA PRO A 73 -3.88 -10.92 -6.20
C PRO A 73 -5.06 -9.96 -6.00
N LEU A 74 -6.14 -10.40 -5.35
CA LEU A 74 -7.30 -9.55 -5.06
C LEU A 74 -7.28 -8.94 -3.66
N TYR A 75 -6.19 -9.07 -2.89
CA TYR A 75 -6.11 -8.51 -1.56
C TYR A 75 -5.77 -7.01 -1.62
N PRO A 76 -6.68 -6.09 -1.24
CA PRO A 76 -6.49 -4.65 -1.50
C PRO A 76 -5.28 -4.04 -0.77
N SER A 77 -5.01 -4.45 0.47
CA SER A 77 -4.01 -3.80 1.32
C SER A 77 -2.59 -3.89 0.75
N VAL A 78 -2.26 -4.95 0.01
CA VAL A 78 -0.91 -5.12 -0.56
C VAL A 78 -0.60 -4.04 -1.59
N TYR A 79 -1.58 -3.60 -2.38
CA TYR A 79 -1.36 -2.58 -3.40
C TYR A 79 -1.01 -1.24 -2.78
N TYR A 80 -1.66 -0.87 -1.68
CA TYR A 80 -1.35 0.36 -0.96
C TYR A 80 0.02 0.30 -0.28
N ASN A 81 0.27 -0.76 0.50
CA ASN A 81 1.53 -0.91 1.24
C ASN A 81 2.73 -1.01 0.30
N TYR A 82 2.60 -1.80 -0.77
CA TYR A 82 3.69 -1.96 -1.72
C TYR A 82 3.90 -0.70 -2.57
N ALA A 83 2.84 0.05 -2.89
CA ALA A 83 2.98 1.35 -3.56
C ALA A 83 3.81 2.34 -2.73
N ILE A 84 3.60 2.40 -1.41
CA ILE A 84 4.38 3.23 -0.49
C ILE A 84 5.86 2.83 -0.51
N LEU A 85 6.13 1.52 -0.45
CA LEU A 85 7.51 1.02 -0.50
C LEU A 85 8.19 1.37 -1.83
N LEU A 86 7.53 1.12 -2.96
CA LEU A 86 8.07 1.44 -4.29
C LEU A 86 8.32 2.94 -4.47
N SER A 87 7.41 3.77 -3.96
CA SER A 87 7.56 5.23 -3.92
C SER A 87 8.78 5.64 -3.09
N THR A 88 8.94 5.05 -1.91
CA THR A 88 10.11 5.26 -1.04
C THR A 88 11.43 4.87 -1.71
N LEU A 89 11.43 3.77 -2.48
CA LEU A 89 12.60 3.27 -3.20
C LEU A 89 12.85 3.97 -4.53
N GLY A 90 11.94 4.84 -4.99
CA GLY A 90 12.02 5.49 -6.30
C GLY A 90 11.87 4.56 -7.49
N LYS A 91 11.22 3.40 -7.31
CA LYS A 91 10.97 2.40 -8.36
C LYS A 91 9.71 2.77 -9.15
N TRP A 92 9.81 3.82 -9.96
CA TRP A 92 8.67 4.46 -10.61
C TRP A 92 7.94 3.58 -11.63
N ASP A 93 8.68 2.78 -12.40
CA ASP A 93 8.08 1.92 -13.42
C ASP A 93 7.27 0.79 -12.76
N ASP A 94 7.86 0.11 -11.77
CA ASP A 94 7.18 -0.91 -10.97
C ASP A 94 5.96 -0.33 -10.23
N LEU A 95 6.10 0.89 -9.67
CA LEU A 95 4.99 1.58 -8.98
C LEU A 95 3.85 1.84 -9.96
N LYS A 96 4.16 2.35 -11.15
CA LYS A 96 3.14 2.63 -12.16
C LYS A 96 2.41 1.35 -12.57
N GLU A 97 3.13 0.25 -12.79
CA GLU A 97 2.50 -1.04 -13.11
C GLU A 97 1.58 -1.52 -11.99
N LEU A 98 2.04 -1.45 -10.74
CA LEU A 98 1.23 -1.83 -9.57
C LEU A 98 -0.04 -0.98 -9.44
N LEU A 99 0.06 0.33 -9.65
CA LEU A 99 -1.09 1.23 -9.61
C LEU A 99 -2.06 0.94 -10.77
N ASP A 100 -1.56 0.65 -11.98
CA ASP A 100 -2.39 0.29 -13.14
C ASP A 100 -3.18 -1.00 -12.84
N GLN A 101 -2.55 -1.99 -12.22
CA GLN A 101 -3.20 -3.23 -11.79
C GLN A 101 -4.27 -2.98 -10.71
N SER A 102 -3.96 -2.15 -9.71
CA SER A 102 -4.82 -1.89 -8.55
C SER A 102 -6.19 -1.30 -8.92
N LEU A 103 -6.30 -0.57 -10.03
CA LEU A 103 -7.56 0.04 -10.49
C LEU A 103 -8.66 -0.98 -10.83
N ASN A 104 -8.29 -2.24 -11.02
CA ASN A 104 -9.19 -3.34 -11.37
C ASN A 104 -9.50 -4.28 -10.19
N VAL A 105 -8.94 -4.01 -8.99
CA VAL A 105 -9.08 -4.90 -7.83
C VAL A 105 -10.33 -4.52 -7.01
N PRO A 106 -11.23 -5.48 -6.72
CA PRO A 106 -12.40 -5.21 -5.89
C PRO A 106 -12.02 -4.71 -4.50
N GLY A 107 -12.74 -3.71 -4.00
CA GLY A 107 -12.52 -3.13 -2.67
C GLY A 107 -11.42 -2.06 -2.60
N ILE A 108 -10.68 -1.81 -3.69
CA ILE A 108 -9.78 -0.66 -3.78
C ILE A 108 -10.56 0.63 -4.03
N THR A 109 -10.27 1.65 -3.24
CA THR A 109 -10.77 3.01 -3.45
C THR A 109 -9.93 3.71 -4.51
N LYS A 110 -10.52 4.00 -5.67
CA LYS A 110 -9.81 4.63 -6.81
C LYS A 110 -9.18 5.98 -6.45
N SER A 111 -9.85 6.80 -5.63
CA SER A 111 -9.28 8.07 -5.16
C SER A 111 -7.95 7.90 -4.41
N THR A 112 -7.76 6.82 -3.65
CA THR A 112 -6.48 6.48 -3.00
C THR A 112 -5.42 6.17 -4.05
N ILE A 113 -5.75 5.40 -5.09
CA ILE A 113 -4.80 5.08 -6.17
C ILE A 113 -4.40 6.32 -6.97
N TYR A 114 -5.37 7.19 -7.28
CA TYR A 114 -5.08 8.46 -7.93
C TYR A 114 -4.18 9.36 -7.08
N ASN A 115 -4.32 9.34 -5.76
CA ASN A 115 -3.41 10.03 -4.86
C ASN A 115 -1.97 9.48 -4.95
N GLU A 116 -1.79 8.16 -5.02
CA GLU A 116 -0.46 7.55 -5.16
C GLU A 116 0.20 7.88 -6.51
N TYR A 117 -0.55 7.92 -7.62
CA TYR A 117 -0.02 8.46 -8.89
C TYR A 117 0.42 9.91 -8.75
N ALA A 118 -0.36 10.74 -8.05
CA ALA A 118 -0.06 12.15 -7.89
C ALA A 118 1.24 12.35 -7.08
N ILE A 119 1.40 11.60 -5.99
CA ILE A 119 2.64 11.58 -5.19
C ILE A 119 3.83 11.12 -6.04
N MET A 120 3.68 10.03 -6.79
CA MET A 120 4.71 9.52 -7.69
C MET A 120 5.18 10.58 -8.69
N TYR A 121 4.25 11.27 -9.37
CA TYR A 121 4.61 12.33 -10.32
C TYR A 121 5.20 13.56 -9.63
N GLU A 122 4.71 13.92 -8.44
CA GLU A 122 5.24 15.05 -7.68
C GLU A 122 6.71 14.81 -7.28
N GLN A 123 7.05 13.60 -6.83
CA GLN A 123 8.41 13.22 -6.46
C GLN A 123 9.37 13.20 -7.67
N GLN A 124 8.85 12.90 -8.86
CA GLN A 124 9.61 13.00 -10.12
C GLN A 124 9.74 14.43 -10.65
N GLY A 125 9.15 15.44 -9.96
CA GLY A 125 9.12 16.82 -10.44
C GLY A 125 8.17 17.05 -11.63
N LYS A 126 7.36 16.05 -11.99
CA LYS A 126 6.36 16.12 -13.07
C LYS A 126 5.07 16.77 -12.55
N LEU A 127 5.19 18.04 -12.17
CA LEU A 127 4.17 18.76 -11.39
C LEU A 127 2.81 18.89 -12.09
N ASP A 128 2.78 18.98 -13.43
CA ASP A 128 1.52 19.03 -14.19
C ASP A 128 0.75 17.71 -14.08
N GLN A 129 1.44 16.58 -14.22
CA GLN A 129 0.83 15.26 -14.07
C GLN A 129 0.39 15.03 -12.63
N ALA A 130 1.18 15.46 -11.64
CA ALA A 130 0.80 15.42 -10.23
C ALA A 130 -0.53 16.15 -9.96
N ILE A 131 -0.66 17.38 -10.47
CA ILE A 131 -1.89 18.18 -10.34
C ILE A 131 -3.08 17.48 -10.99
N GLU A 132 -2.91 16.89 -12.18
CA GLU A 132 -3.96 16.14 -12.85
C GLU A 132 -4.48 14.98 -11.99
N TYR A 133 -3.58 14.19 -11.41
CA TYR A 133 -3.97 13.04 -10.60
C TYR A 133 -4.53 13.43 -9.23
N TYR A 134 -4.05 14.50 -8.60
CA TYR A 134 -4.71 15.05 -7.40
C TYR A 134 -6.14 15.50 -7.70
N ARG A 135 -6.40 16.08 -8.88
CA ARG A 135 -7.77 16.42 -9.32
C ARG A 135 -8.62 15.18 -9.53
N LYS A 136 -8.09 14.13 -10.18
CA LYS A 136 -8.79 12.84 -10.32
C LYS A 136 -9.17 12.25 -8.97
N ALA A 137 -8.24 12.24 -8.01
CA ALA A 137 -8.51 11.79 -6.64
C ALA A 137 -9.66 12.58 -5.98
N ALA A 138 -9.66 13.90 -6.13
CA ALA A 138 -10.70 14.76 -5.56
C ALA A 138 -12.08 14.55 -6.23
N LEU A 139 -12.12 14.30 -7.54
CA LEU A 139 -13.39 14.10 -8.26
C LEU A 139 -14.01 12.71 -8.05
N ASP A 140 -13.20 11.73 -7.65
CA ASP A 140 -13.63 10.34 -7.47
C ASP A 140 -14.19 10.06 -6.05
N THR A 141 -14.19 11.05 -5.15
CA THR A 141 -14.58 10.87 -3.75
C THR A 141 -15.51 11.94 -3.23
N LEU A 142 -16.32 11.57 -2.22
CA LEU A 142 -17.12 12.49 -1.42
C LEU A 142 -16.49 12.78 -0.05
N ASP A 143 -15.35 12.14 0.26
CA ASP A 143 -14.65 12.35 1.53
C ASP A 143 -13.97 13.72 1.55
N LYS A 144 -14.48 14.60 2.44
CA LYS A 144 -13.96 15.95 2.63
C LYS A 144 -12.45 15.96 2.95
N ASN A 145 -11.94 15.00 3.70
CA ASN A 145 -10.52 14.92 4.03
C ASN A 145 -9.67 14.62 2.79
N VAL A 146 -10.17 13.84 1.85
CA VAL A 146 -9.47 13.60 0.57
C VAL A 146 -9.52 14.87 -0.29
N LEU A 147 -10.67 15.55 -0.34
CA LEU A 147 -10.81 16.83 -1.07
C LEU A 147 -9.83 17.89 -0.55
N ASP A 148 -9.76 18.05 0.77
CA ASP A 148 -8.91 19.05 1.40
C ASP A 148 -7.42 18.72 1.20
N ARG A 149 -7.02 17.45 1.34
CA ARG A 149 -5.65 16.99 1.04
C ARG A 149 -5.27 17.22 -0.42
N ALA A 150 -6.17 16.95 -1.36
CA ALA A 150 -5.93 17.15 -2.78
C ALA A 150 -5.73 18.64 -3.10
N LYS A 151 -6.58 19.53 -2.54
CA LYS A 151 -6.44 20.99 -2.71
C LYS A 151 -5.08 21.48 -2.21
N THR A 152 -4.69 21.11 -0.98
CA THR A 152 -3.39 21.50 -0.43
C THR A 152 -2.24 21.00 -1.28
N SER A 153 -2.31 19.77 -1.78
CA SER A 153 -1.25 19.20 -2.63
C SER A 153 -1.16 19.85 -4.01
N ILE A 154 -2.30 20.22 -4.60
CA ILE A 154 -2.34 20.99 -5.86
C ILE A 154 -1.71 22.37 -5.67
N GLU A 155 -2.05 23.09 -4.60
CA GLU A 155 -1.45 24.40 -4.33
C GLU A 155 0.07 24.29 -4.10
N ARG A 156 0.50 23.27 -3.35
CA ARG A 156 1.93 22.96 -3.20
C ARG A 156 2.63 22.75 -4.55
N CYS A 157 2.01 21.97 -5.46
CA CYS A 157 2.58 21.74 -6.78
C CYS A 157 2.67 23.03 -7.60
N LYS A 158 1.63 23.88 -7.59
CA LYS A 158 1.65 25.19 -8.27
C LYS A 158 2.77 26.08 -7.74
N MET A 159 2.89 26.20 -6.41
CA MET A 159 3.97 26.97 -5.80
C MET A 159 5.35 26.48 -6.24
N LYS A 160 5.57 25.15 -6.29
CA LYS A 160 6.83 24.58 -6.78
C LYS A 160 7.08 24.94 -8.25
N LYS A 161 6.05 24.95 -9.10
CA LYS A 161 6.18 25.37 -10.51
C LYS A 161 6.58 26.84 -10.63
N ASP A 162 6.00 27.71 -9.81
CA ASP A 162 6.29 29.15 -9.86
C ASP A 162 7.73 29.48 -9.41
N LEU A 163 8.41 28.54 -8.74
CA LEU A 163 9.80 28.65 -8.30
C LEU A 163 10.82 28.08 -9.31
N MET A 164 10.37 27.42 -10.38
CA MET A 164 11.21 26.83 -11.45
C MET A 164 11.40 27.80 -12.62
#